data_AF-B0EXG9-F1
#
_entry.id   AF-B0EXG9-F1
#
_cell.length_a   1.000
_cell.length_b   1.000
_cell.length_c   1.000
_cell.angle_alpha   90.00
_cell.angle_beta   90.00
_cell.angle_gamma   90.00
#
_symmetry.space_group_name_H-M   'P 1'
#
loop_
_entity.id
_entity.type
_entity.pdbx_description
1 polymer ?
#
loop_
_entity_poly.entity_id
_entity_poly.type
_entity_poly.pdbx_seq_one_letter_code
_entity_poly.pdbx_strand_id
1 'polypeptide(L)' 'TTVHWHGILLPFYMDGVPMVSFAGIKPGTTFTYRFKVRQSGTFWYHS' A
#
# COMPACT_ATOMS: atom_id res chain seq x y z
N THR A 1 3.22 6.01 9.88
CA THR A 1 1.98 5.30 9.47
C THR A 1 2.11 4.84 8.04
N THR A 2 1.47 3.73 7.69
CA THR A 2 1.41 3.20 6.32
C THR A 2 0.03 2.60 6.05
N VAL A 3 -0.21 2.16 4.82
CA VAL A 3 -1.33 1.27 4.49
C VAL A 3 -0.79 0.12 3.65
N HIS A 4 -0.84 -1.10 4.18
CA HIS A 4 -0.63 -2.34 3.44
C HIS A 4 -1.95 -2.86 2.86
N TRP A 5 -1.91 -3.36 1.63
CA TRP A 5 -3.06 -3.85 0.88
C TRP A 5 -3.07 -5.38 0.88
N HIS A 6 -3.54 -5.96 1.98
CA HIS A 6 -3.42 -7.38 2.26
C HIS A 6 -4.10 -8.24 1.19
N GLY A 7 -3.27 -9.03 0.50
CA GLY A 7 -3.69 -9.98 -0.51
C GLY A 7 -3.90 -9.39 -1.90
N ILE A 8 -3.69 -8.09 -2.14
CA ILE A 8 -3.84 -7.47 -3.46
C ILE A 8 -2.52 -7.56 -4.25
N LEU A 9 -2.56 -8.07 -5.49
CA LEU A 9 -1.42 -8.03 -6.41
C LEU A 9 -1.26 -6.63 -7.02
N LEU A 10 -0.20 -5.94 -6.60
CA LEU A 10 0.14 -4.57 -7.01
C LEU A 10 1.66 -4.40 -7.18
N PRO A 11 2.14 -3.31 -7.80
CA PRO A 11 3.57 -3.00 -7.83
C PRO A 11 4.13 -2.81 -6.42
N PHE A 12 5.29 -3.40 -6.11
CA PHE A 12 5.82 -3.45 -4.74
C PHE A 12 5.96 -2.07 -4.08
N TYR A 13 6.27 -1.01 -4.84
CA TYR A 13 6.37 0.37 -4.33
C TYR A 13 5.03 0.97 -3.86
N MET A 14 3.91 0.30 -4.10
CA MET A 14 2.57 0.65 -3.62
C MET A 14 2.09 -0.27 -2.48
N ASP A 15 2.93 -1.19 -2.00
CA ASP A 15 2.53 -2.23 -1.03
C ASP A 15 2.48 -1.74 0.42
N GLY A 16 3.00 -0.55 0.70
CA GLY A 16 2.89 0.04 2.02
C GLY A 16 3.89 -0.50 3.05
N VAL A 17 4.86 -1.33 2.67
CA VAL A 17 5.91 -1.85 3.57
C VAL A 17 7.09 -0.86 3.67
N PRO A 18 7.34 -0.21 4.83
CA PRO A 18 8.46 0.71 5.01
C PRO A 18 9.81 0.06 4.71
N MET A 19 10.76 0.86 4.25
CA MET A 19 12.15 0.45 3.97
C MET A 19 12.31 -0.57 2.83
N VAL A 20 11.21 -1.11 2.30
CA VAL A 20 11.17 -1.94 1.09
C VAL A 20 10.56 -1.15 -0.06
N SER A 21 9.39 -0.56 0.18
CA SER A 21 8.58 0.10 -0.86
C SER A 21 8.68 1.62 -0.87
N PHE A 22 8.92 2.24 0.31
CA PHE A 22 9.09 3.68 0.52
C PHE A 22 9.56 3.98 1.95
N ALA A 23 9.88 5.24 2.27
CA ALA A 23 10.38 5.67 3.58
C ALA A 23 9.31 5.77 4.70
N GLY A 24 8.05 5.40 4.43
CA GLY A 24 6.92 5.65 5.33
C GLY A 24 6.28 7.03 5.15
N ILE A 25 5.03 7.19 5.61
CA ILE A 25 4.30 8.47 5.56
C ILE A 25 4.66 9.27 6.82
N LYS A 26 5.25 10.45 6.63
CA LYS A 26 5.60 11.37 7.72
C LYS A 26 4.34 12.02 8.31
N PRO A 27 4.35 12.40 9.60
CA PRO A 27 3.25 13.17 10.19
C PRO A 27 2.92 14.41 9.36
N GLY A 28 1.63 14.67 9.13
CA GLY A 28 1.15 15.82 8.37
C GLY A 28 1.38 15.75 6.84
N THR A 29 1.90 14.65 6.31
CA THR A 29 2.11 14.45 4.88
C THR A 29 1.13 13.45 4.28
N THR A 30 1.03 13.43 2.94
CA THR A 30 0.15 12.52 2.21
C THR A 30 0.94 11.65 1.25
N PHE A 31 0.53 10.40 1.12
CA PHE A 31 0.99 9.48 0.09
C PHE A 31 -0.22 8.97 -0.69
N THR A 32 -0.15 8.99 -2.04
CA THR A 32 -1.24 8.53 -2.90
C THR A 32 -0.95 7.12 -3.40
N TYR A 33 -1.71 6.15 -2.92
CA TYR A 33 -1.70 4.79 -3.47
C TYR A 33 -2.46 4.76 -4.79
N ARG A 34 -1.83 4.25 -5.86
CA ARG A 34 -2.46 4.10 -7.18
C ARG A 34 -1.96 2.83 -7.86
N PHE A 35 -2.85 1.87 -8.05
CA PHE A 35 -2.57 0.61 -8.73
C PHE A 35 -3.84 0.05 -9.39
N LYS A 36 -3.68 -0.84 -10.37
CA LYS A 36 -4.79 -1.55 -11.00
C LYS A 36 -5.15 -2.78 -10.19
N VAL A 37 -6.43 -2.94 -9.84
CA VAL A 37 -6.95 -4.20 -9.29
C VAL A 37 -7.15 -5.17 -10.45
N ARG A 38 -6.54 -6.35 -10.35
CA ARG A 38 -6.50 -7.37 -11.42
C ARG A 38 -6.94 -8.76 -10.97
N GLN A 39 -7.55 -8.83 -9.79
CA GLN A 39 -8.05 -10.05 -9.16
C GLN A 39 -9.41 -9.76 -8.52
N SER A 40 -10.25 -10.79 -8.43
CA SER A 40 -11.56 -10.72 -7.78
C SER A 40 -11.53 -11.47 -6.46
N GLY A 41 -12.22 -10.96 -5.44
CA GLY A 41 -12.27 -11.57 -4.12
C GLY A 41 -12.42 -10.54 -3.01
N THR A 42 -12.35 -11.02 -1.77
CA THR A 42 -12.38 -10.17 -0.57
C THR A 42 -10.96 -9.90 -0.09
N PHE A 43 -10.61 -8.63 0.00
CA PHE A 43 -9.30 -8.15 0.47
C PHE A 43 -9.52 -7.06 1.51
N TRP A 44 -8.45 -6.61 2.13
CA TRP A 44 -8.51 -5.61 3.19
C TRP A 44 -7.22 -4.79 3.25
N TYR A 45 -7.24 -3.72 4.02
CA TYR A 45 -6.07 -2.88 4.24
C TYR A 45 -5.87 -2.63 5.74
N HIS A 46 -4.62 -2.41 6.15
CA HIS A 46 -4.27 -2.10 7.52
C HIS A 46 -2.97 -1.29 7.60
N SER A 47 -2.73 -0.66 8.77
CA SER A 47 -1.48 0.07 9.02
C SER A 47 -0.31 -0.85 9.40
#